data_AF-A0A0F9SL74-F1
#
_entry.id   AF-A0A0F9SL74-F1
#
_cell.length_a   1.000
_cell.length_b   1.000
_cell.length_c   1.000
_cell.angle_alpha   90.00
_cell.angle_beta   90.00
_cell.angle_gamma   90.00
#
_symmetry.space_group_name_H-M   'P 1'
#
loop_
_entity.id
_entity.type
_entity.pdbx_description
1 polymer ?
#
loop_
_entity_poly.entity_id
_entity_poly.type
_entity_poly.pdbx_seq_one_letter_code
_entity_poly.pdbx_strand_id
1 'polypeptide(L)'
;MKKRLRINVLIIIIIIGPFILNKSRIETGSYVFDEINSDLRLAANDVIIPSVPYHSQIKNYYCGPASLEMVFDYFGPDISQYEIADAARTDYISKSTFNDDMRRATHFSNLSTSIGDEMVSNITGYFNRKIGYGAFENYFTSATGLINLLDAGYPIIVLQWYDESHSSGHFRVVIGYNRDGSIINNLITHDPLIQEYYRINFTTFMDLWTYSGYWGLFIHPWDISITSPSSAVVNSTFTLSAYVEYVCPTYFDYNYYTASTSNVTIELPPGFSLSPSESPSKSLSIGELQSGDTETVQWRIVAETLGTQGFISINASGFVSGSTSFHASPGYSYTDLIGGSGGLTVTIVKD
;
A
#
# COMPACT_ATOMS: atom_id res chain seq x y z
N MET A 1 59.18 -12.81 5.53
CA MET A 1 57.91 -12.60 6.25
C MET A 1 57.14 -11.45 5.61
N LYS A 2 56.16 -11.74 4.75
CA LYS A 2 55.36 -10.72 4.03
C LYS A 2 54.16 -10.29 4.89
N LYS A 3 54.06 -8.99 5.19
CA LYS A 3 52.89 -8.37 5.84
C LYS A 3 51.70 -8.44 4.87
N ARG A 4 50.57 -8.99 5.33
CA ARG A 4 49.28 -8.89 4.63
C ARG A 4 48.52 -7.67 5.16
N LEU A 5 48.18 -6.77 4.25
CA LEU A 5 47.30 -5.62 4.44
C LEU A 5 45.86 -6.14 4.63
N ARG A 6 45.15 -5.71 5.67
CA ARG A 6 43.70 -5.91 5.81
C ARG A 6 43.00 -4.65 5.31
N ILE A 7 42.23 -4.76 4.25
CA ILE A 7 41.32 -3.74 3.76
C ILE A 7 39.96 -4.06 4.37
N ASN A 8 39.42 -3.18 5.21
CA ASN A 8 38.04 -3.26 5.67
C ASN A 8 37.16 -2.60 4.60
N VAL A 9 36.31 -3.39 3.95
CA VAL A 9 35.27 -2.87 3.07
C VAL A 9 34.01 -2.66 3.92
N LEU A 10 33.62 -1.41 4.10
CA LEU A 10 32.37 -1.01 4.71
C LEU A 10 31.28 -1.12 3.63
N ILE A 11 30.39 -2.11 3.75
CA ILE A 11 29.22 -2.23 2.87
C ILE A 11 28.12 -1.35 3.47
N ILE A 12 27.86 -0.22 2.81
CA ILE A 12 26.69 0.62 3.08
C ILE A 12 25.54 0.01 2.28
N ILE A 13 24.56 -0.56 2.97
CA ILE A 13 23.31 -1.01 2.36
C ILE A 13 22.40 0.23 2.27
N ILE A 14 22.23 0.76 1.07
CA ILE A 14 21.21 1.76 0.76
C ILE A 14 19.93 0.99 0.44
N ILE A 15 18.92 1.12 1.29
CA ILE A 15 17.58 0.61 1.04
C ILE A 15 16.92 1.54 0.01
N ILE A 16 16.81 1.06 -1.24
CA ILE A 16 16.07 1.73 -2.30
C ILE A 16 14.71 1.05 -2.35
N GLY A 17 13.64 1.78 -2.06
CA GLY A 17 12.26 1.30 -2.20
C GLY A 17 11.93 0.94 -3.67
N PRO A 18 10.85 0.17 -3.91
CA PRO A 18 10.56 -0.34 -5.24
C PRO A 18 10.23 0.81 -6.21
N PHE A 19 11.10 0.98 -7.20
CA PHE A 19 10.89 1.84 -8.37
C PHE A 19 9.87 1.16 -9.31
N ILE A 20 8.74 1.84 -9.57
CA ILE A 20 7.87 1.48 -10.70
C ILE A 20 8.60 1.87 -12.00
N LEU A 21 9.13 0.88 -12.71
CA LEU A 21 9.79 1.06 -13.99
C LEU A 21 8.77 1.29 -15.12
N ASN A 22 8.96 2.42 -15.80
CA ASN A 22 8.24 2.85 -16.99
C ASN A 22 8.32 1.78 -18.11
N LYS A 23 7.18 1.22 -18.52
CA LYS A 23 7.08 0.16 -19.55
C LYS A 23 7.46 0.70 -20.92
N SER A 24 8.65 0.33 -21.41
CA SER A 24 8.92 0.28 -22.85
C SER A 24 9.06 -1.18 -23.28
N ARG A 25 8.28 -1.55 -24.30
CA ARG A 25 8.13 -2.90 -24.85
C ARG A 25 9.41 -3.29 -25.60
N ILE A 26 10.14 -4.28 -25.10
CA ILE A 26 11.19 -4.98 -25.84
C ILE A 26 10.68 -6.38 -26.17
N GLU A 27 10.36 -6.60 -27.45
CA GLU A 27 10.11 -7.91 -28.01
C GLU A 27 11.45 -8.61 -28.27
N THR A 28 11.79 -9.65 -27.51
CA THR A 28 12.68 -10.72 -27.99
C THR A 28 12.46 -12.02 -27.23
N GLY A 29 12.28 -13.13 -27.96
CA GLY A 29 12.83 -14.44 -27.56
C GLY A 29 11.92 -15.45 -26.86
N SER A 30 11.03 -16.09 -27.61
CA SER A 30 10.13 -17.22 -27.27
C SER A 30 10.80 -18.49 -26.67
N TYR A 31 12.08 -18.49 -26.31
CA TYR A 31 12.79 -19.71 -25.88
C TYR A 31 13.37 -19.63 -24.46
N VAL A 32 13.32 -18.46 -23.81
CA VAL A 32 13.75 -18.28 -22.41
C VAL A 32 12.55 -18.32 -21.44
N PHE A 33 11.32 -18.24 -21.97
CA PHE A 33 10.09 -18.24 -21.16
C PHE A 33 9.69 -19.64 -20.64
N ASP A 34 10.08 -20.72 -21.33
CA ASP A 34 9.62 -22.07 -20.96
C ASP A 34 10.38 -22.65 -19.75
N GLU A 35 11.60 -22.20 -19.47
CA GLU A 35 12.46 -22.74 -18.41
C GLU A 35 12.24 -22.05 -17.04
N ILE A 36 11.48 -20.96 -17.00
CA ILE A 36 11.11 -20.23 -15.77
C ILE A 36 9.73 -20.70 -15.22
N ASN A 37 8.94 -21.39 -16.04
CA ASN A 37 7.60 -21.84 -15.68
C ASN A 37 7.53 -23.11 -14.80
N SER A 38 8.66 -23.75 -14.48
CA SER A 38 8.62 -24.96 -13.63
C SER A 38 8.56 -24.70 -12.13
N ASP A 39 8.84 -23.46 -11.68
CA ASP A 39 8.79 -23.07 -10.26
C ASP A 39 7.71 -22.01 -9.94
N LEU A 40 7.06 -21.46 -10.95
CA LEU A 40 5.89 -20.62 -10.76
C LEU A 40 4.65 -21.45 -11.03
N ARG A 41 3.82 -21.62 -10.00
CA ARG A 41 2.48 -22.20 -10.07
C ARG A 41 1.53 -21.33 -10.92
N LEU A 42 1.95 -20.75 -12.04
CA LEU A 42 1.18 -19.87 -12.91
C LEU A 42 0.71 -20.68 -14.12
N ALA A 43 -0.60 -20.81 -14.28
CA ALA A 43 -1.18 -21.37 -15.49
C ALA A 43 -1.16 -20.32 -16.62
N ALA A 44 -1.15 -20.78 -17.87
CA ALA A 44 -1.06 -19.93 -19.07
C ALA A 44 -2.14 -18.83 -19.17
N ASN A 45 -3.22 -18.92 -18.39
CA ASN A 45 -4.34 -17.97 -18.39
C ASN A 45 -4.56 -17.27 -17.04
N ASP A 46 -3.55 -17.26 -16.17
CA ASP A 46 -3.63 -16.49 -14.94
C ASP A 46 -3.40 -15.01 -15.20
N VAL A 47 -4.24 -14.17 -14.60
CA VAL A 47 -4.04 -12.74 -14.47
C VAL A 47 -3.76 -12.48 -13.00
N ILE A 48 -2.52 -12.14 -12.67
CA ILE A 48 -2.05 -11.99 -11.30
C ILE A 48 -1.38 -10.63 -11.14
N ILE A 49 -1.67 -9.98 -10.02
CA ILE A 49 -0.94 -8.82 -9.54
C ILE A 49 0.46 -9.29 -9.12
N PRO A 50 1.54 -8.89 -9.82
CA PRO A 50 2.87 -9.39 -9.53
C PRO A 50 3.33 -8.89 -8.16
N SER A 51 4.13 -9.70 -7.47
CA SER A 51 4.87 -9.30 -6.27
C SER A 51 4.02 -8.87 -5.07
N VAL A 52 2.75 -9.25 -4.98
CA VAL A 52 2.05 -9.21 -3.70
C VAL A 52 2.76 -10.19 -2.76
N PRO A 53 3.29 -9.76 -1.61
CA PRO A 53 4.01 -10.62 -0.70
C PRO A 53 3.05 -11.57 0.02
N TYR A 54 3.55 -12.76 0.35
CA TYR A 54 2.81 -13.75 1.13
C TYR A 54 3.33 -13.79 2.56
N HIS A 55 2.40 -13.65 3.52
CA HIS A 55 2.64 -13.83 4.94
C HIS A 55 1.63 -14.81 5.53
N SER A 56 2.13 -15.91 6.10
CA SER A 56 1.28 -16.86 6.84
C SER A 56 0.89 -16.28 8.19
N GLN A 57 -0.33 -16.54 8.68
CA GLN A 57 -0.75 -16.06 9.99
C GLN A 57 0.09 -16.68 11.11
N ILE A 58 0.63 -15.84 11.99
CA ILE A 58 1.50 -16.27 13.10
C ILE A 58 0.69 -16.97 14.20
N LYS A 59 -0.55 -16.50 14.44
CA LYS A 59 -1.50 -17.14 15.35
C LYS A 59 -2.68 -17.71 14.57
N ASN A 60 -3.35 -18.73 15.12
CA ASN A 60 -4.50 -19.39 14.49
C ASN A 60 -5.75 -18.50 14.34
N TYR A 61 -5.71 -17.26 14.81
CA TYR A 61 -6.77 -16.25 14.68
C TYR A 61 -6.28 -14.92 14.06
N TYR A 62 -5.09 -14.93 13.43
CA TYR A 62 -4.48 -13.74 12.81
C TYR A 62 -4.75 -13.65 11.30
N CYS A 63 -5.81 -14.27 10.78
CA CYS A 63 -6.12 -14.19 9.35
C CYS A 63 -6.32 -12.73 8.89
N GLY A 64 -6.94 -11.88 9.72
CA GLY A 64 -7.05 -10.43 9.49
C GLY A 64 -5.69 -9.72 9.50
N PRO A 65 -4.94 -9.74 10.62
CA PRO A 65 -3.61 -9.15 10.72
C PRO A 65 -2.62 -9.58 9.62
N ALA A 66 -2.57 -10.87 9.27
CA ALA A 66 -1.75 -11.37 8.18
C ALA A 66 -2.20 -10.85 6.80
N SER A 67 -3.51 -10.73 6.57
CA SER A 67 -4.03 -10.14 5.34
C SER A 67 -3.67 -8.67 5.20
N LEU A 68 -3.70 -7.90 6.30
CA LEU A 68 -3.24 -6.51 6.33
C LEU A 68 -1.74 -6.41 6.11
N GLU A 69 -0.93 -7.26 6.74
CA GLU A 69 0.53 -7.30 6.55
C GLU A 69 0.89 -7.49 5.06
N MET A 70 0.25 -8.46 4.38
CA MET A 70 0.45 -8.68 2.94
C MET A 70 0.16 -7.45 2.09
N VAL A 71 -0.91 -6.70 2.39
CA VAL A 71 -1.26 -5.50 1.62
C VAL A 71 -0.41 -4.29 2.02
N PHE A 72 0.00 -4.19 3.29
CA PHE A 72 0.91 -3.13 3.75
C PHE A 72 2.31 -3.30 3.17
N ASP A 73 2.84 -4.52 3.11
CA ASP A 73 4.14 -4.84 2.53
C ASP A 73 4.12 -4.72 0.99
N TYR A 74 2.96 -4.91 0.35
CA TYR A 74 2.82 -4.62 -1.08
C TYR A 74 2.98 -3.12 -1.41
N PHE A 75 2.42 -2.23 -0.59
CA PHE A 75 2.41 -0.78 -0.84
C PHE A 75 3.44 0.02 -0.03
N GLY A 76 4.14 -0.61 0.90
CA GLY A 76 4.92 0.08 1.93
C GLY A 76 5.83 -0.88 2.68
N PRO A 77 6.16 -0.58 3.94
CA PRO A 77 7.01 -1.46 4.72
C PRO A 77 6.26 -2.69 5.23
N ASP A 78 7.01 -3.77 5.42
CA ASP A 78 6.61 -4.91 6.24
C ASP A 78 6.34 -4.46 7.70
N ILE A 79 5.10 -4.64 8.15
CA ILE A 79 4.61 -4.28 9.48
C ILE A 79 4.13 -5.55 10.16
N SER A 80 4.74 -5.85 11.31
CA SER A 80 4.47 -7.05 12.11
C SER A 80 2.98 -7.27 12.39
N GLN A 81 2.50 -8.50 12.17
CA GLN A 81 1.14 -8.92 12.56
C GLN A 81 0.80 -8.62 14.02
N TYR A 82 1.78 -8.62 14.94
CA TYR A 82 1.52 -8.29 16.35
C TYR A 82 1.10 -6.82 16.52
N GLU A 83 1.78 -5.91 15.82
CA GLU A 83 1.45 -4.49 15.85
C GLU A 83 0.08 -4.25 15.19
N ILE A 84 -0.16 -4.91 14.06
CA ILE A 84 -1.43 -4.84 13.34
C ILE A 84 -2.57 -5.40 14.20
N ALA A 85 -2.38 -6.56 14.83
CA ALA A 85 -3.37 -7.19 15.68
C ALA A 85 -3.76 -6.29 16.87
N ASP A 86 -2.79 -5.62 17.47
CA ASP A 86 -3.01 -4.68 18.57
C ASP A 86 -3.76 -3.40 18.12
N ALA A 87 -3.38 -2.85 16.96
CA ALA A 87 -4.09 -1.72 16.36
C ALA A 87 -5.52 -2.08 15.89
N ALA A 88 -5.72 -3.31 15.42
CA ALA A 88 -7.00 -3.87 14.99
C ALA A 88 -7.82 -4.49 16.12
N ARG A 89 -7.42 -4.33 17.39
CA ARG A 89 -8.13 -4.93 18.55
C ARG A 89 -8.49 -6.39 18.34
N THR A 90 -7.59 -7.16 17.72
CA THR A 90 -7.81 -8.57 17.41
C THR A 90 -7.94 -9.31 18.72
N ASP A 91 -9.08 -9.97 18.93
CA ASP A 91 -9.41 -10.54 20.23
C ASP A 91 -9.09 -12.03 20.26
N TYR A 92 -8.21 -12.43 21.19
CA TYR A 92 -7.86 -13.81 21.45
C TYR A 92 -9.06 -14.66 21.90
N ILE A 93 -10.01 -14.08 22.65
CA ILE A 93 -11.12 -14.83 23.26
C ILE A 93 -12.14 -15.25 22.20
N SER A 94 -12.60 -14.30 21.39
CA SER A 94 -13.48 -14.54 20.24
C SER A 94 -12.74 -15.04 19.01
N LYS A 95 -11.40 -15.04 19.02
CA LYS A 95 -10.52 -15.45 17.91
C LYS A 95 -10.86 -14.70 16.61
N SER A 96 -11.10 -13.40 16.73
CA SER A 96 -11.69 -12.60 15.64
C SER A 96 -11.07 -11.21 15.53
N THR A 97 -11.05 -10.70 14.30
CA THR A 97 -10.83 -9.30 13.96
C THR A 97 -12.05 -8.81 13.18
N PHE A 98 -12.61 -7.66 13.54
CA PHE A 98 -13.83 -7.14 12.90
C PHE A 98 -13.50 -6.21 11.72
N ASN A 99 -14.42 -6.08 10.77
CA ASN A 99 -14.18 -5.32 9.52
C ASN A 99 -13.83 -3.84 9.77
N ASP A 100 -14.55 -3.19 10.68
CA ASP A 100 -14.29 -1.81 11.08
C ASP A 100 -12.96 -1.66 11.82
N ASP A 101 -12.52 -2.71 12.51
CA ASP A 101 -11.19 -2.77 13.11
C ASP A 101 -10.07 -2.98 12.09
N MET A 102 -10.30 -3.76 11.03
CA MET A 102 -9.38 -3.88 9.89
C MET A 102 -9.17 -2.51 9.22
N ARG A 103 -10.26 -1.76 9.00
CA ARG A 103 -10.19 -0.38 8.50
C ARG A 103 -9.48 0.55 9.49
N ARG A 104 -9.81 0.47 10.79
CA ARG A 104 -9.15 1.26 11.83
C ARG A 104 -7.64 1.06 11.84
N ALA A 105 -7.18 -0.19 11.78
CA ALA A 105 -5.77 -0.52 11.74
C ALA A 105 -5.09 0.03 10.48
N THR A 106 -5.81 0.12 9.37
CA THR A 106 -5.30 0.72 8.13
C THR A 106 -5.11 2.24 8.24
N HIS A 107 -6.03 2.94 8.89
CA HIS A 107 -5.89 4.38 9.17
C HIS A 107 -4.85 4.71 10.25
N PHE A 108 -4.40 3.72 11.04
CA PHE A 108 -3.58 3.96 12.24
C PHE A 108 -2.28 4.72 11.96
N SER A 109 -2.11 5.85 12.65
CA SER A 109 -0.92 6.68 12.56
C SER A 109 -0.32 6.95 13.95
N ASN A 110 0.78 7.69 13.99
CA ASN A 110 1.42 8.13 15.24
C ASN A 110 0.63 9.19 16.02
N LEU A 111 -0.59 9.54 15.58
CA LEU A 111 -1.51 10.38 16.34
C LEU A 111 -2.35 9.57 17.33
N SER A 112 -2.44 8.26 17.11
CA SER A 112 -3.20 7.34 17.95
C SER A 112 -2.29 6.37 18.68
N THR A 113 -2.72 5.97 19.87
CA THR A 113 -2.19 4.80 20.57
C THR A 113 -3.15 3.64 20.39
N SER A 114 -2.64 2.45 20.09
CA SER A 114 -3.45 1.24 19.97
C SER A 114 -4.18 0.97 21.28
N ILE A 115 -5.32 0.27 21.22
CA ILE A 115 -6.08 -0.10 22.43
C ILE A 115 -6.37 -1.61 22.51
N GLY A 116 -5.74 -2.40 21.64
CA GLY A 116 -5.74 -3.85 21.74
C GLY A 116 -4.89 -4.35 22.91
N ASP A 117 -4.89 -5.66 23.07
CA ASP A 117 -4.23 -6.40 24.16
C ASP A 117 -3.31 -7.52 23.63
N GLU A 118 -2.97 -7.47 22.34
CA GLU A 118 -2.15 -8.49 21.68
C GLU A 118 -0.65 -8.27 21.91
N MET A 119 -0.27 -7.06 22.34
CA MET A 119 1.10 -6.70 22.73
C MET A 119 1.23 -6.41 24.24
N VAL A 120 2.46 -6.57 24.76
CA VAL A 120 2.79 -6.26 26.18
C VAL A 120 2.59 -4.77 26.50
N SER A 121 2.79 -3.91 25.51
CA SER A 121 2.56 -2.48 25.61
C SER A 121 1.95 -1.97 24.31
N ASN A 122 1.02 -1.04 24.45
CA ASN A 122 0.40 -0.34 23.33
C ASN A 122 1.45 0.43 22.52
N ILE A 123 1.19 0.58 21.22
CA ILE A 123 2.04 1.28 20.27
C ILE A 123 1.42 2.61 19.85
N THR A 124 2.24 3.58 19.46
CA THR A 124 1.78 4.87 18.91
C THR A 124 2.26 5.01 17.47
N GLY A 125 1.37 4.65 16.54
CA GLY A 125 1.71 4.34 15.14
C GLY A 125 2.61 3.10 15.01
N TYR A 126 2.57 2.45 13.85
CA TYR A 126 3.45 1.31 13.58
C TYR A 126 4.92 1.69 13.65
N PHE A 127 5.79 0.76 14.02
CA PHE A 127 7.23 1.01 14.12
C PHE A 127 7.82 1.51 12.80
N ASN A 128 7.56 0.78 11.71
CA ASN A 128 8.07 1.10 10.38
C ASN A 128 7.23 2.11 9.60
N ARG A 129 6.04 2.49 10.09
CA ARG A 129 5.16 3.43 9.39
C ARG A 129 4.36 4.31 10.37
N LYS A 130 4.61 5.62 10.31
CA LYS A 130 4.01 6.61 11.23
C LYS A 130 2.76 7.31 10.69
N ILE A 131 2.38 7.01 9.45
CA ILE A 131 1.21 7.54 8.76
C ILE A 131 0.34 6.37 8.29
N GLY A 132 -0.98 6.47 8.35
CA GLY A 132 -1.88 5.45 7.85
C GLY A 132 -1.94 5.37 6.32
N TYR A 133 -2.77 4.47 5.83
CA TYR A 133 -3.15 4.34 4.42
C TYR A 133 -4.60 4.81 4.24
N GLY A 134 -5.00 5.18 3.02
CA GLY A 134 -6.42 5.26 2.67
C GLY A 134 -7.05 3.88 2.75
N ALA A 135 -8.27 3.79 3.28
CA ALA A 135 -9.02 2.55 3.38
C ALA A 135 -10.49 2.74 3.05
N PHE A 136 -11.00 1.88 2.17
CA PHE A 136 -12.39 1.91 1.76
C PHE A 136 -12.98 0.51 1.73
N GLU A 137 -14.20 0.40 2.21
CA GLU A 137 -14.95 -0.83 2.28
C GLU A 137 -16.07 -0.78 1.24
N ASN A 138 -16.37 -1.92 0.61
CA ASN A 138 -17.56 -2.05 -0.22
C ASN A 138 -18.17 -3.45 -0.10
N TYR A 139 -19.48 -3.53 -0.34
CA TYR A 139 -20.22 -4.77 -0.52
C TYR A 139 -20.50 -4.94 -2.01
N PHE A 140 -19.78 -5.85 -2.65
CA PHE A 140 -19.86 -6.05 -4.09
C PHE A 140 -21.20 -6.71 -4.48
N THR A 141 -21.78 -6.27 -5.59
CA THR A 141 -23.00 -6.92 -6.14
C THR A 141 -22.67 -8.08 -7.07
N SER A 142 -21.42 -8.14 -7.57
CA SER A 142 -20.91 -9.22 -8.42
C SER A 142 -19.38 -9.24 -8.41
N ALA A 143 -18.79 -10.35 -8.87
CA ALA A 143 -17.34 -10.48 -9.02
C ALA A 143 -16.75 -9.47 -10.02
N THR A 144 -17.53 -8.89 -10.94
CA THR A 144 -17.03 -7.95 -11.96
C THR A 144 -16.27 -6.78 -11.35
N GLY A 145 -16.78 -6.21 -10.24
CA GLY A 145 -16.09 -5.11 -9.56
C GLY A 145 -14.74 -5.55 -8.99
N LEU A 146 -14.71 -6.71 -8.35
CA LEU A 146 -13.47 -7.31 -7.84
C LEU A 146 -12.47 -7.58 -8.97
N ILE A 147 -12.90 -8.19 -10.08
CA ILE A 147 -12.03 -8.47 -11.24
C ILE A 147 -11.43 -7.19 -11.82
N ASN A 148 -12.23 -6.12 -11.96
CA ASN A 148 -11.73 -4.86 -12.50
C ASN A 148 -10.71 -4.18 -11.57
N LEU A 149 -10.83 -4.36 -10.24
CA LEU A 149 -9.83 -3.92 -9.27
C LEU A 149 -8.52 -4.71 -9.42
N LEU A 150 -8.63 -6.03 -9.62
CA LEU A 150 -7.46 -6.89 -9.84
C LEU A 150 -6.75 -6.54 -11.16
N ASP A 151 -7.50 -6.27 -12.23
CA ASP A 151 -6.97 -5.80 -13.51
C ASP A 151 -6.24 -4.45 -13.40
N ALA A 152 -6.67 -3.60 -12.46
CA ALA A 152 -6.02 -2.33 -12.14
C ALA A 152 -4.80 -2.48 -11.23
N GLY A 153 -4.46 -3.70 -10.78
CA GLY A 153 -3.28 -3.96 -9.95
C GLY A 153 -3.52 -3.81 -8.44
N TYR A 154 -4.78 -3.80 -8.00
CA TYR A 154 -5.14 -3.60 -6.60
C TYR A 154 -5.49 -4.93 -5.89
N PRO A 155 -4.68 -5.42 -4.93
CA PRO A 155 -5.06 -6.55 -4.12
C PRO A 155 -6.18 -6.16 -3.17
N ILE A 156 -7.19 -7.03 -3.04
CA ILE A 156 -8.38 -6.75 -2.24
C ILE A 156 -8.49 -7.77 -1.11
N ILE A 157 -8.61 -7.29 0.13
CA ILE A 157 -8.91 -8.16 1.27
C ILE A 157 -10.40 -8.49 1.25
N VAL A 158 -10.75 -9.77 1.35
CA VAL A 158 -12.14 -10.24 1.44
C VAL A 158 -12.34 -11.02 2.73
N LEU A 159 -13.57 -11.00 3.24
CA LEU A 159 -13.99 -11.81 4.37
C LEU A 159 -14.96 -12.88 3.90
N GLN A 160 -14.58 -14.14 4.04
CA GLN A 160 -15.33 -15.28 3.51
C GLN A 160 -15.61 -16.30 4.62
N TRP A 161 -16.46 -17.28 4.35
CA TRP A 161 -16.42 -18.55 5.07
C TRP A 161 -15.02 -19.17 4.88
N TYR A 162 -14.53 -19.81 5.93
CA TYR A 162 -13.26 -20.53 5.89
C TYR A 162 -13.30 -21.65 4.84
N ASP A 163 -14.36 -22.48 4.86
CA ASP A 163 -14.57 -23.56 3.90
C ASP A 163 -16.08 -23.79 3.67
N GLU A 164 -16.41 -24.78 2.84
CA GLU A 164 -17.79 -25.12 2.44
C GLU A 164 -18.66 -25.65 3.60
N SER A 165 -18.10 -25.88 4.80
CA SER A 165 -18.90 -26.21 5.98
C SER A 165 -19.58 -24.98 6.61
N HIS A 166 -19.17 -23.77 6.21
CA HIS A 166 -19.71 -22.49 6.68
C HIS A 166 -19.70 -22.37 8.23
N SER A 167 -18.63 -22.85 8.88
CA SER A 167 -18.54 -22.85 10.35
C SER A 167 -17.90 -21.59 10.96
N SER A 168 -17.06 -20.89 10.21
CA SER A 168 -16.27 -19.75 10.69
C SER A 168 -15.86 -18.81 9.58
N GLY A 169 -15.67 -17.53 9.90
CA GLY A 169 -15.13 -16.52 8.97
C GLY A 169 -13.61 -16.64 8.79
N HIS A 170 -13.12 -16.13 7.67
CA HIS A 170 -11.70 -16.11 7.30
C HIS A 170 -11.39 -14.98 6.33
N PHE A 171 -10.34 -14.20 6.64
CA PHE A 171 -9.83 -13.19 5.72
C PHE A 171 -8.84 -13.79 4.72
N ARG A 172 -8.91 -13.32 3.48
CA ARG A 172 -7.96 -13.65 2.40
C ARG A 172 -7.63 -12.40 1.59
N VAL A 173 -6.48 -12.41 0.92
CA VAL A 173 -6.12 -11.36 -0.05
C VAL A 173 -6.32 -11.92 -1.45
N VAL A 174 -7.22 -11.35 -2.23
CA VAL A 174 -7.41 -11.71 -3.64
C VAL A 174 -6.37 -10.95 -4.46
N ILE A 175 -5.59 -11.69 -5.24
CA ILE A 175 -4.42 -11.17 -5.98
C ILE A 175 -4.50 -11.43 -7.47
N GLY A 176 -5.55 -12.09 -7.93
CA GLY A 176 -5.69 -12.45 -9.33
C GLY A 176 -6.79 -13.46 -9.56
N TYR A 177 -6.84 -13.96 -10.78
CA TYR A 177 -7.84 -14.91 -11.22
C TYR A 177 -7.31 -15.72 -12.42
N ASN A 178 -7.93 -16.86 -12.66
CA ASN A 178 -7.72 -17.67 -13.85
C ASN A 178 -8.95 -17.58 -14.76
N ARG A 179 -8.73 -17.42 -16.07
CA ARG A 179 -9.83 -17.34 -17.05
C ARG A 179 -9.65 -18.25 -18.26
N ASP A 180 -10.76 -18.56 -18.93
CA ASP A 180 -10.77 -19.09 -20.29
C ASP A 180 -11.68 -18.21 -21.14
N GLY A 181 -11.12 -17.54 -22.15
CA GLY A 181 -11.84 -16.50 -22.88
C GLY A 181 -12.34 -15.40 -21.94
N SER A 182 -13.64 -15.24 -21.77
CA SER A 182 -14.29 -14.31 -20.82
C SER A 182 -14.79 -14.98 -19.54
N ILE A 183 -14.58 -16.28 -19.38
CA ILE A 183 -15.10 -17.07 -18.27
C ILE A 183 -14.04 -17.09 -17.16
N ILE A 184 -14.39 -16.64 -15.97
CA ILE A 184 -13.53 -16.76 -14.79
C ILE A 184 -13.72 -18.15 -14.19
N ASN A 185 -12.64 -18.93 -14.12
CA ASN A 185 -12.67 -20.29 -13.59
C ASN A 185 -12.34 -20.31 -12.09
N ASN A 186 -11.37 -19.49 -11.67
CA ASN A 186 -10.90 -19.46 -10.28
C ASN A 186 -10.52 -18.03 -9.89
N LEU A 187 -10.69 -17.71 -8.62
CA LEU A 187 -10.00 -16.58 -7.98
C LEU A 187 -8.73 -17.12 -7.34
N ILE A 188 -7.67 -16.32 -7.39
CA ILE A 188 -6.36 -16.65 -6.83
C ILE A 188 -6.13 -15.74 -5.63
N THR A 189 -5.90 -16.34 -4.47
CA THR A 189 -5.73 -15.64 -3.20
C THR A 189 -4.41 -15.98 -2.55
N HIS A 190 -3.83 -15.05 -1.80
CA HIS A 190 -2.99 -15.42 -0.68
C HIS A 190 -3.88 -15.76 0.51
N ASP A 191 -3.88 -17.03 0.91
CA ASP A 191 -4.61 -17.50 2.08
C ASP A 191 -3.63 -17.60 3.28
N PRO A 192 -3.80 -16.78 4.32
CA PRO A 192 -2.85 -16.72 5.42
C PRO A 192 -2.79 -18.00 6.25
N LEU A 193 -3.82 -18.87 6.21
CA LEU A 193 -3.84 -20.14 6.92
C LEU A 193 -3.40 -21.32 6.05
N ILE A 194 -3.67 -21.26 4.75
CA ILE A 194 -3.45 -22.39 3.84
C ILE A 194 -2.12 -22.26 3.09
N GLN A 195 -2.00 -21.29 2.17
CA GLN A 195 -0.81 -21.10 1.32
C GLN A 195 -0.91 -19.85 0.43
N GLU A 196 0.21 -19.48 -0.19
CA GLU A 196 0.26 -18.54 -1.31
C GLU A 196 -0.40 -19.09 -2.60
N TYR A 197 -0.88 -18.18 -3.45
CA TYR A 197 -1.52 -18.50 -4.74
C TYR A 197 -2.59 -19.61 -4.63
N TYR A 198 -3.33 -19.63 -3.53
CA TYR A 198 -4.42 -20.56 -3.28
C TYR A 198 -5.55 -20.30 -4.29
N ARG A 199 -5.96 -21.36 -5.00
CA ARG A 199 -6.97 -21.28 -6.04
C ARG A 199 -8.30 -21.74 -5.50
N ILE A 200 -9.31 -20.90 -5.67
CA ILE A 200 -10.68 -21.21 -5.29
C ILE A 200 -11.51 -21.17 -6.56
N ASN A 201 -12.23 -22.27 -6.86
CA ASN A 201 -13.15 -22.31 -7.98
C ASN A 201 -14.15 -21.16 -7.89
N PHE A 202 -14.49 -20.53 -9.01
CA PHE A 202 -15.34 -19.35 -9.05
C PHE A 202 -16.66 -19.53 -8.27
N THR A 203 -17.37 -20.64 -8.45
CA THR A 203 -18.65 -20.85 -7.74
C THR A 203 -18.44 -21.01 -6.25
N THR A 204 -17.40 -21.75 -5.84
CA THR A 204 -17.04 -21.91 -4.43
C THR A 204 -16.60 -20.58 -3.83
N PHE A 205 -15.80 -19.78 -4.53
CA PHE A 205 -15.37 -18.46 -4.06
C PHE A 205 -16.57 -17.56 -3.78
N MET A 206 -17.53 -17.52 -4.71
CA MET A 206 -18.74 -16.73 -4.55
C MET A 206 -19.60 -17.22 -3.37
N ASP A 207 -19.74 -18.54 -3.22
CA ASP A 207 -20.46 -19.13 -2.08
C ASP A 207 -19.80 -18.80 -0.73
N LEU A 208 -18.47 -18.97 -0.61
CA LEU A 208 -17.73 -18.61 0.60
C LEU A 208 -17.86 -17.12 0.91
N TRP A 209 -17.90 -16.27 -0.11
CA TRP A 209 -17.98 -14.81 0.07
C TRP A 209 -19.37 -14.31 0.53
N THR A 210 -20.39 -15.17 0.51
CA THR A 210 -21.71 -14.85 1.08
C THR A 210 -21.66 -14.58 2.58
N TYR A 211 -20.65 -15.11 3.29
CA TYR A 211 -20.45 -14.91 4.74
C TYR A 211 -20.56 -13.45 5.17
N SER A 212 -19.96 -12.55 4.38
CA SER A 212 -19.90 -11.12 4.68
C SER A 212 -20.78 -10.30 3.73
N GLY A 213 -21.65 -10.94 2.94
CA GLY A 213 -22.42 -10.25 1.91
C GLY A 213 -21.54 -9.64 0.82
N TYR A 214 -20.46 -10.34 0.44
CA TYR A 214 -19.48 -9.88 -0.54
C TYR A 214 -18.68 -8.64 -0.12
N TRP A 215 -18.31 -8.54 1.16
CA TRP A 215 -17.49 -7.44 1.67
C TRP A 215 -16.05 -7.53 1.16
N GLY A 216 -15.48 -6.38 0.75
CA GLY A 216 -14.06 -6.24 0.48
C GLY A 216 -13.50 -4.92 1.00
N LEU A 217 -12.21 -4.94 1.33
CA LEU A 217 -11.44 -3.80 1.81
C LEU A 217 -10.31 -3.50 0.83
N PHE A 218 -10.32 -2.27 0.34
CA PHE A 218 -9.24 -1.69 -0.47
C PHE A 218 -8.38 -0.77 0.40
N ILE A 219 -7.08 -0.85 0.18
CA ILE A 219 -6.05 -0.14 0.94
C ILE A 219 -5.05 0.41 -0.05
N HIS A 220 -4.69 1.69 0.10
CA HIS A 220 -3.66 2.31 -0.73
C HIS A 220 -3.05 3.53 -0.01
N PRO A 221 -1.75 3.80 -0.13
CA PRO A 221 -1.18 5.09 0.27
C PRO A 221 -1.72 6.19 -0.66
N TRP A 222 -1.39 7.45 -0.43
CA TRP A 222 -1.59 8.43 -1.52
C TRP A 222 -0.54 8.20 -2.60
N ASP A 223 -0.95 8.29 -3.86
CA ASP A 223 0.02 8.24 -4.96
C ASP A 223 0.59 9.63 -5.21
N ILE A 224 1.90 9.70 -5.37
CA ILE A 224 2.62 10.95 -5.60
C ILE A 224 3.53 10.74 -6.80
N SER A 225 3.02 11.10 -7.98
CA SER A 225 3.81 11.11 -9.20
C SER A 225 4.45 12.48 -9.41
N ILE A 226 5.68 12.49 -9.92
CA ILE A 226 6.50 13.71 -10.02
C ILE A 226 7.04 13.86 -11.42
N THR A 227 6.86 15.04 -11.99
CA THR A 227 7.45 15.46 -13.26
C THR A 227 8.48 16.55 -13.01
N SER A 228 9.73 16.28 -13.40
CA SER A 228 10.84 17.23 -13.31
C SER A 228 11.89 16.90 -14.38
N PRO A 229 12.73 17.85 -14.81
CA PRO A 229 13.90 17.53 -15.62
C PRO A 229 14.82 16.53 -14.89
N SER A 230 15.39 15.56 -15.62
CA SER A 230 16.39 14.64 -15.07
C SER A 230 17.70 15.33 -14.71
N SER A 231 17.94 16.51 -15.28
CA SER A 231 19.11 17.36 -15.01
C SER A 231 18.75 18.83 -15.03
N ALA A 232 19.44 19.62 -14.20
CA ALA A 232 19.34 21.07 -14.14
C ALA A 232 20.72 21.70 -14.25
N VAL A 233 20.83 22.84 -14.94
CA VAL A 233 22.10 23.59 -15.04
C VAL A 233 22.40 24.26 -13.70
N VAL A 234 23.66 24.29 -13.27
CA VAL A 234 24.09 25.03 -12.08
C VAL A 234 23.70 26.52 -12.16
N ASN A 235 23.21 27.08 -11.07
CA ASN A 235 22.60 28.40 -10.92
C ASN A 235 21.33 28.66 -11.75
N SER A 236 20.75 27.63 -12.36
CA SER A 236 19.46 27.73 -13.04
C SER A 236 18.29 27.42 -12.09
N THR A 237 17.10 27.85 -12.49
CA THR A 237 15.85 27.49 -11.83
C THR A 237 15.05 26.57 -12.73
N PHE A 238 14.50 25.50 -12.17
CA PHE A 238 13.58 24.59 -12.85
C PHE A 238 12.28 24.42 -12.07
N THR A 239 11.24 23.96 -12.76
CA THR A 239 9.95 23.65 -12.14
C THR A 239 9.85 22.14 -11.93
N LEU A 240 9.45 21.76 -10.72
CA LEU A 240 9.00 20.41 -10.40
C LEU A 240 7.49 20.45 -10.21
N SER A 241 6.76 19.51 -10.80
CA SER A 241 5.32 19.32 -10.60
C SER A 241 5.09 17.98 -9.89
N ALA A 242 4.29 17.99 -8.84
CA ALA A 242 3.79 16.79 -8.16
C ALA A 242 2.29 16.66 -8.40
N TYR A 243 1.85 15.46 -8.72
CA TYR A 243 0.45 15.07 -8.80
C TYR A 243 0.17 14.17 -7.61
N VAL A 244 -0.68 14.64 -6.71
CA VAL A 244 -1.03 13.97 -5.46
C VAL A 244 -2.44 13.40 -5.62
N GLU A 245 -2.56 12.08 -5.62
CA GLU A 245 -3.82 11.37 -5.72
C GLU A 245 -4.17 10.68 -4.40
N TYR A 246 -5.34 11.00 -3.84
CA TYR A 246 -5.92 10.21 -2.76
C TYR A 246 -6.67 9.02 -3.38
N VAL A 247 -5.93 7.96 -3.72
CA VAL A 247 -6.43 6.86 -4.56
C VAL A 247 -7.70 6.21 -3.99
N CYS A 248 -8.76 6.19 -4.81
CA CYS A 248 -10.00 5.48 -4.54
C CYS A 248 -10.65 5.04 -5.86
N PRO A 249 -10.64 3.74 -6.19
CA PRO A 249 -11.21 3.25 -7.44
C PRO A 249 -12.74 3.23 -7.41
N THR A 250 -13.37 3.26 -8.58
CA THR A 250 -14.81 3.47 -8.82
C THR A 250 -15.78 2.44 -8.20
N TYR A 251 -15.27 1.45 -7.48
CA TYR A 251 -16.06 0.45 -6.75
C TYR A 251 -16.18 0.74 -5.27
N PHE A 252 -15.55 1.79 -4.77
CA PHE A 252 -15.64 2.19 -3.36
C PHE A 252 -16.38 3.51 -3.25
N ASP A 253 -17.12 3.68 -2.15
CA ASP A 253 -17.88 4.90 -1.92
C ASP A 253 -16.94 6.04 -1.50
N TYR A 254 -16.85 7.04 -2.36
CA TYR A 254 -15.94 8.16 -2.20
C TYR A 254 -16.41 9.20 -1.15
N ASN A 255 -17.65 9.08 -0.67
CA ASN A 255 -18.23 10.03 0.29
C ASN A 255 -17.77 9.78 1.73
N TYR A 256 -17.10 8.65 1.99
CA TYR A 256 -16.54 8.34 3.29
C TYR A 256 -15.06 8.73 3.33
N TYR A 257 -14.60 9.23 4.49
CA TYR A 257 -13.18 9.46 4.78
C TYR A 257 -12.48 10.55 3.95
N THR A 258 -13.18 11.65 3.63
CA THR A 258 -12.54 12.88 3.13
C THR A 258 -11.36 13.27 4.03
N ALA A 259 -10.21 13.54 3.41
CA ALA A 259 -9.01 13.94 4.13
C ALA A 259 -9.02 15.45 4.34
N SER A 260 -8.91 15.87 5.60
CA SER A 260 -8.93 17.28 6.01
C SER A 260 -7.54 17.79 6.38
N THR A 261 -7.35 19.11 6.33
CA THR A 261 -6.03 19.77 6.47
C THR A 261 -4.97 19.12 5.57
N SER A 262 -5.36 18.75 4.35
CA SER A 262 -4.51 18.06 3.39
C SER A 262 -3.39 18.97 2.90
N ASN A 263 -2.16 18.54 3.08
CA ASN A 263 -0.95 19.29 2.74
C ASN A 263 0.06 18.42 2.01
N VAL A 264 0.91 19.05 1.20
CA VAL A 264 2.06 18.44 0.55
C VAL A 264 3.32 19.23 0.89
N THR A 265 4.41 18.51 1.17
CA THR A 265 5.71 19.08 1.55
C THR A 265 6.81 18.51 0.67
N ILE A 266 7.68 19.39 0.17
CA ILE A 266 8.90 19.02 -0.55
C ILE A 266 10.11 19.09 0.37
N GLU A 267 11.00 18.11 0.26
CA GLU A 267 12.29 18.08 0.94
C GLU A 267 13.39 18.04 -0.12
N LEU A 268 14.34 18.98 0.00
CA LEU A 268 15.43 19.13 -0.96
C LEU A 268 16.74 18.61 -0.37
N PRO A 269 17.52 17.85 -1.14
CA PRO A 269 18.86 17.42 -0.73
C PRO A 269 19.85 18.60 -0.83
N PRO A 270 21.03 18.50 -0.18
CA PRO A 270 22.07 19.52 -0.29
C PRO A 270 22.40 19.86 -1.75
N GLY A 271 22.61 21.15 -2.05
CA GLY A 271 22.88 21.65 -3.39
C GLY A 271 21.63 22.03 -4.20
N PHE A 272 20.43 21.86 -3.64
CA PHE A 272 19.18 22.36 -4.16
C PHE A 272 18.51 23.27 -3.12
N SER A 273 17.88 24.34 -3.57
CA SER A 273 17.10 25.23 -2.71
C SER A 273 15.80 25.66 -3.39
N LEU A 274 14.84 26.13 -2.59
CA LEU A 274 13.61 26.72 -3.12
C LEU A 274 13.87 28.16 -3.57
N SER A 275 13.17 28.59 -4.63
CA SER A 275 13.19 30.00 -5.03
C SER A 275 12.64 30.89 -3.90
N PRO A 276 13.05 32.17 -3.77
CA PRO A 276 12.73 33.00 -2.60
C PRO A 276 11.24 33.20 -2.26
N SER A 277 10.33 32.98 -3.21
CA SER A 277 8.87 33.10 -3.02
C SER A 277 8.17 31.76 -2.75
N GLU A 278 8.91 30.65 -2.70
CA GLU A 278 8.36 29.31 -2.56
C GLU A 278 8.34 28.88 -1.09
N SER A 279 7.26 28.19 -0.71
CA SER A 279 7.15 27.51 0.57
C SER A 279 7.40 26.01 0.38
N PRO A 280 8.14 25.35 1.29
CA PRO A 280 8.32 23.91 1.22
C PRO A 280 7.02 23.14 1.44
N SER A 281 6.05 23.71 2.16
CA SER A 281 4.73 23.10 2.39
C SER A 281 3.61 23.91 1.75
N LYS A 282 2.64 23.23 1.13
CA LYS A 282 1.49 23.81 0.43
C LYS A 282 0.22 23.01 0.74
N SER A 283 -0.92 23.68 0.87
CA SER A 283 -2.22 23.02 1.07
C SER A 283 -2.80 22.51 -0.25
N LEU A 284 -3.41 21.34 -0.21
CA LEU A 284 -4.10 20.68 -1.32
C LEU A 284 -5.59 21.01 -1.27
N SER A 285 -6.21 21.43 -2.38
CA SER A 285 -7.67 21.67 -2.46
C SER A 285 -8.28 22.49 -1.32
N ILE A 286 -7.63 23.59 -0.92
CA ILE A 286 -8.07 24.46 0.21
C ILE A 286 -8.12 23.66 1.54
N GLY A 287 -7.35 22.58 1.64
CA GLY A 287 -7.21 21.74 2.82
C GLY A 287 -8.13 20.51 2.85
N GLU A 288 -8.98 20.27 1.85
CA GLU A 288 -9.82 19.07 1.80
C GLU A 288 -9.60 18.31 0.51
N LEU A 289 -9.25 17.02 0.62
CA LEU A 289 -9.06 16.14 -0.54
C LEU A 289 -10.05 15.00 -0.43
N GLN A 290 -10.97 14.88 -1.39
CA GLN A 290 -11.91 13.76 -1.42
C GLN A 290 -11.17 12.52 -1.93
N SER A 291 -11.71 11.36 -1.58
CA SER A 291 -11.17 10.11 -2.09
C SER A 291 -11.44 10.00 -3.60
N GLY A 292 -10.41 9.67 -4.37
CA GLY A 292 -10.40 9.70 -5.83
C GLY A 292 -9.93 11.04 -6.43
N ASP A 293 -9.78 12.10 -5.62
CA ASP A 293 -9.28 13.38 -6.13
C ASP A 293 -7.78 13.32 -6.44
N THR A 294 -7.38 14.11 -7.45
CA THR A 294 -5.98 14.36 -7.79
C THR A 294 -5.72 15.85 -7.83
N GLU A 295 -4.69 16.30 -7.12
CA GLU A 295 -4.26 17.70 -7.08
C GLU A 295 -2.86 17.88 -7.63
N THR A 296 -2.63 18.98 -8.35
CA THR A 296 -1.32 19.32 -8.91
C THR A 296 -0.68 20.48 -8.16
N VAL A 297 0.53 20.27 -7.65
CA VAL A 297 1.31 21.30 -6.95
C VAL A 297 2.68 21.44 -7.62
N GLN A 298 3.20 22.66 -7.70
CA GLN A 298 4.48 22.93 -8.35
C GLN A 298 5.43 23.66 -7.42
N TRP A 299 6.74 23.43 -7.54
CA TRP A 299 7.78 24.23 -6.88
C TRP A 299 8.82 24.69 -7.90
N ARG A 300 9.31 25.91 -7.72
CA ARG A 300 10.49 26.42 -8.42
C ARG A 300 11.76 26.19 -7.59
N ILE A 301 12.66 25.37 -8.10
CA ILE A 301 13.87 24.90 -7.42
C ILE A 301 15.10 25.50 -8.09
N VAL A 302 16.07 25.96 -7.29
CA VAL A 302 17.37 26.47 -7.72
C VAL A 302 18.41 25.36 -7.56
N ALA A 303 19.17 25.09 -8.63
CA ALA A 303 20.28 24.16 -8.62
C ALA A 303 21.58 24.91 -8.27
N GLU A 304 22.18 24.68 -7.11
CA GLU A 304 23.24 25.56 -6.58
C GLU A 304 24.66 24.98 -6.79
N THR A 305 24.82 23.67 -6.63
CA THR A 305 26.16 23.04 -6.57
C THR A 305 26.37 22.09 -7.75
N LEU A 306 27.34 22.41 -8.62
CA LEU A 306 27.70 21.60 -9.78
C LEU A 306 28.15 20.19 -9.36
N GLY A 307 27.70 19.17 -10.08
CA GLY A 307 28.10 17.77 -9.86
C GLY A 307 27.31 17.07 -8.74
N THR A 308 26.41 17.79 -8.06
CA THR A 308 25.50 17.20 -7.09
C THR A 308 24.43 16.37 -7.81
N GLN A 309 24.23 15.16 -7.32
CA GLN A 309 23.06 14.34 -7.59
C GLN A 309 22.23 14.26 -6.32
N GLY A 310 20.96 14.65 -6.40
CA GLY A 310 20.09 14.74 -5.23
C GLY A 310 18.77 14.01 -5.44
N PHE A 311 18.36 13.24 -4.43
CA PHE A 311 17.00 12.71 -4.33
C PHE A 311 16.09 13.75 -3.68
N ILE A 312 15.11 14.24 -4.45
CA ILE A 312 14.07 15.16 -3.97
C ILE A 312 12.88 14.32 -3.55
N SER A 313 12.46 14.45 -2.29
CA SER A 313 11.29 13.76 -1.73
C SER A 313 10.10 14.69 -1.59
N ILE A 314 8.91 14.13 -1.75
CA ILE A 314 7.63 14.81 -1.59
C ILE A 314 6.75 13.93 -0.71
N ASN A 315 6.20 14.51 0.33
CA ASN A 315 5.30 13.83 1.27
C ASN A 315 3.96 14.56 1.26
N ALA A 316 2.87 13.81 1.11
CA ALA A 316 1.52 14.38 1.19
C ALA A 316 0.67 13.61 2.20
N SER A 317 -0.15 14.35 2.93
CA SER A 317 -0.98 13.78 4.00
C SER A 317 -2.18 14.64 4.34
N GLY A 318 -3.21 14.02 4.91
CA GLY A 318 -4.36 14.69 5.51
C GLY A 318 -4.94 13.87 6.67
N PHE A 319 -5.73 14.51 7.52
CA PHE A 319 -6.41 13.85 8.63
C PHE A 319 -7.66 13.14 8.16
N VAL A 320 -7.84 11.90 8.62
CA VAL A 320 -9.06 11.11 8.44
C VAL A 320 -9.67 10.81 9.80
N SER A 321 -10.99 10.88 9.90
CA SER A 321 -11.72 10.50 11.10
C SER A 321 -12.65 9.33 10.84
N GLY A 322 -12.80 8.46 11.83
CA GLY A 322 -13.70 7.32 11.77
C GLY A 322 -14.08 6.84 13.15
N SER A 323 -14.81 5.74 13.21
CA SER A 323 -15.13 5.05 14.45
C SER A 323 -15.10 3.53 14.27
N THR A 324 -15.01 2.84 15.40
CA THR A 324 -15.22 1.40 15.53
C THR A 324 -16.41 1.13 16.43
N SER A 325 -17.05 -0.02 16.23
CA SER A 325 -18.22 -0.47 16.98
C SER A 325 -17.80 -1.21 18.25
N PHE A 326 -18.77 -1.40 19.15
CA PHE A 326 -18.62 -2.30 20.28
C PHE A 326 -18.62 -3.74 19.80
N HIS A 327 -17.54 -4.46 20.08
CA HIS A 327 -17.40 -5.90 19.81
C HIS A 327 -16.96 -6.62 21.09
N ALA A 328 -15.79 -7.27 21.08
CA ALA A 328 -15.13 -7.73 22.31
C ALA A 328 -14.57 -6.56 23.14
N SER A 329 -14.26 -5.43 22.50
CA SER A 329 -13.79 -4.20 23.14
C SER A 329 -14.75 -3.04 22.86
N PRO A 330 -14.79 -2.00 23.73
CA PRO A 330 -15.60 -0.81 23.50
C PRO A 330 -15.25 -0.11 22.19
N GLY A 331 -16.27 0.25 21.41
CA GLY A 331 -16.11 1.09 20.23
C GLY A 331 -15.62 2.49 20.59
N TYR A 332 -14.91 3.12 19.67
CA TYR A 332 -14.34 4.46 19.86
C TYR A 332 -14.23 5.22 18.55
N SER A 333 -14.24 6.55 18.65
CA SER A 333 -13.92 7.43 17.54
C SER A 333 -12.42 7.75 17.52
N TYR A 334 -11.88 8.00 16.34
CA TYR A 334 -10.48 8.31 16.15
C TYR A 334 -10.30 9.34 15.04
N THR A 335 -9.15 10.02 15.08
CA THR A 335 -8.62 10.83 14.01
C THR A 335 -7.16 10.47 13.85
N ASP A 336 -6.77 10.08 12.65
CA ASP A 336 -5.40 9.72 12.30
C ASP A 336 -4.95 10.49 11.05
N LEU A 337 -3.67 10.39 10.73
CA LEU A 337 -3.08 10.97 9.53
C LEU A 337 -2.90 9.87 8.48
N ILE A 338 -3.39 10.07 7.26
CA ILE A 338 -3.17 9.18 6.10
C ILE A 338 -2.42 9.91 5.00
N GLY A 339 -1.70 9.19 4.15
CA GLY A 339 -0.93 9.83 3.10
C GLY A 339 0.05 8.91 2.36
N GLY A 340 0.98 9.55 1.66
CA GLY A 340 1.97 8.89 0.82
C GLY A 340 3.22 9.74 0.62
N SER A 341 4.18 9.16 -0.10
CA SER A 341 5.47 9.78 -0.39
C SER A 341 5.92 9.39 -1.79
N GLY A 342 6.50 10.33 -2.53
CA GLY A 342 7.13 10.11 -3.82
C GLY A 342 8.48 10.83 -3.89
N GLY A 343 9.30 10.50 -4.88
CA GLY A 343 10.57 11.19 -5.07
C GLY A 343 11.24 10.84 -6.38
N LEU A 344 12.18 11.69 -6.79
CA LEU A 344 13.01 11.45 -7.97
C LEU A 344 14.41 12.00 -7.77
N THR A 345 15.33 11.56 -8.64
CA THR A 345 16.70 12.06 -8.65
C THR A 345 16.88 13.11 -9.74
N VAL A 346 17.46 14.25 -9.37
CA VAL A 346 17.91 15.29 -10.31
C VAL A 346 19.43 15.43 -10.21
N THR A 347 20.08 15.62 -11.36
CA THR A 347 21.53 15.86 -11.44
C THR A 347 21.83 17.30 -11.83
N ILE A 348 22.74 17.97 -11.11
CA ILE A 348 23.18 19.32 -11.44
C ILE A 348 24.37 19.25 -12.41
N VAL A 349 24.17 19.78 -13.61
CA VAL A 349 25.14 19.76 -14.71
C VAL A 349 25.67 21.15 -15.03
N LYS A 350 26.76 21.21 -15.79
CA LYS A 350 27.27 22.45 -16.37
C LYS A 350 26.50 22.72 -17.68
N ASP A 351 26.39 24.00 -18.05
CA ASP A 351 25.94 24.42 -19.39
C ASP A 351 26.68 23.70 -20.53
#